data_AF-A0A848XE26-F1
#
_entry.id   AF-A0A848XE26-F1
#
_cell.length_a   1.000
_cell.length_b   1.000
_cell.length_c   1.000
_cell.angle_alpha   90.00
_cell.angle_beta   90.00
_cell.angle_gamma   90.00
#
_symmetry.space_group_name_H-M   'P 1'
#
loop_
_entity.id
_entity.type
_entity.pdbx_description
1 polymer ?
#
loop_
_entity_poly.entity_id
_entity_poly.type
_entity_poly.pdbx_seq_one_letter_code
_entity_poly.pdbx_strand_id
1 'polypeptide(L)' 'GAGAPPAREAARGEAAMLARLSPDAGAGRTWAALHQKLGARIAHGLAVNLDPAGLILDMAVKINETASELSVRR' A
#
# COMPACT_ATOMS: atom_id res chain seq x y z
N GLY A 1 -0.57 -17.55 -0.91
CA GLY A 1 -0.08 -16.57 -1.89
C GLY A 1 -0.20 -17.15 -3.29
N ALA A 2 -1.31 -16.89 -3.97
CA ALA A 2 -1.59 -17.42 -5.31
C ALA A 2 -2.17 -16.35 -6.26
N GLY A 3 -2.05 -15.06 -5.92
CA GLY A 3 -2.66 -13.95 -6.68
C GLY A 3 -4.18 -13.82 -6.52
N ALA A 4 -4.87 -14.86 -6.01
CA ALA A 4 -6.28 -14.78 -5.66
C ALA A 4 -6.48 -14.05 -4.31
N PRO A 5 -7.53 -13.21 -4.18
CA PRO A 5 -7.90 -12.61 -2.90
C PRO A 5 -8.29 -13.68 -1.86
N PRO A 6 -8.09 -13.41 -0.57
CA PRO A 6 -8.43 -14.37 0.49
C PRO A 6 -9.93 -14.68 0.49
N ALA A 7 -10.29 -15.94 0.75
CA ALA A 7 -11.69 -16.39 0.74
C ALA A 7 -12.55 -15.80 1.86
N ARG A 8 -11.90 -15.25 2.91
CA ARG A 8 -12.55 -14.52 4.00
C ARG A 8 -11.94 -13.14 4.07
N GLU A 9 -12.79 -12.12 4.13
CA GLU A 9 -12.36 -10.75 4.41
C GLU A 9 -11.87 -10.65 5.86
N ALA A 10 -10.76 -9.95 6.08
CA ALA A 10 -10.26 -9.62 7.42
C ALA A 10 -11.07 -8.49 8.06
N ALA A 11 -11.61 -7.58 7.25
CA ALA A 11 -12.55 -6.55 7.65
C ALA A 11 -13.73 -6.50 6.67
N ARG A 12 -14.92 -6.14 7.17
CA ARG A 12 -16.12 -6.02 6.34
C ARG A 12 -15.86 -5.10 5.14
N GLY A 13 -16.06 -5.61 3.93
CA GLY A 13 -15.91 -4.87 2.67
C GLY A 13 -14.47 -4.72 2.19
N GLU A 14 -13.51 -5.39 2.80
CA GLU A 14 -12.10 -5.36 2.38
C GLU A 14 -11.92 -5.88 0.95
N ALA A 15 -12.60 -6.96 0.55
CA ALA A 15 -12.44 -7.50 -0.81
C ALA A 15 -12.97 -6.52 -1.85
N ALA A 16 -14.09 -5.86 -1.57
CA ALA A 16 -14.64 -4.82 -2.44
C ALA A 16 -13.72 -3.60 -2.53
N MET A 17 -13.11 -3.19 -1.41
CA MET A 17 -12.13 -2.11 -1.38
C MET A 17 -10.87 -2.47 -2.19
N LEU A 18 -10.34 -3.68 -1.98
CA LEU A 18 -9.16 -4.18 -2.68
C LEU A 18 -9.41 -4.26 -4.19
N ALA A 19 -10.57 -4.76 -4.63
CA ALA A 19 -10.95 -4.80 -6.03
C ALA A 19 -11.05 -3.41 -6.66
N ARG A 20 -11.48 -2.40 -5.90
CA ARG A 20 -11.54 -1.01 -6.37
C ARG A 20 -10.16 -0.37 -6.49
N LEU A 21 -9.26 -0.63 -5.55
CA LEU A 21 -7.90 -0.09 -5.53
C LEU A 21 -6.93 -0.83 -6.47
N SER A 22 -7.21 -2.11 -6.75
CA SER A 22 -6.39 -3.01 -7.57
C SER A 22 -7.28 -3.70 -8.63
N PRO A 23 -7.74 -2.99 -9.66
CA PRO A 23 -8.63 -3.55 -10.68
C PRO A 23 -7.95 -4.63 -11.55
N ASP A 24 -6.63 -4.60 -11.64
CA ASP A 24 -5.82 -5.59 -12.36
C ASP A 24 -4.57 -5.99 -11.57
N ALA A 25 -3.89 -7.03 -12.05
CA ALA A 25 -2.69 -7.56 -11.40
C ALA A 25 -1.51 -6.58 -11.42
N GLY A 26 -1.45 -5.64 -12.37
CA GLY A 26 -0.45 -4.57 -12.42
C GLY A 26 -0.64 -3.60 -11.26
N ALA A 27 -1.87 -3.09 -11.07
CA ALA A 27 -2.22 -2.24 -9.94
C ALA A 27 -1.93 -2.93 -8.59
N GLY A 28 -2.30 -4.20 -8.45
CA GLY A 28 -1.98 -4.99 -7.26
C GLY A 28 -0.48 -5.12 -6.99
N ARG A 29 0.34 -5.33 -8.03
CA ARG A 29 1.81 -5.35 -7.90
C ARG A 29 2.37 -3.99 -7.47
N THR A 30 1.82 -2.89 -7.97
CA THR A 30 2.22 -1.54 -7.56
C THR A 30 2.01 -1.34 -6.06
N TRP A 31 0.84 -1.71 -5.53
CA TRP A 31 0.56 -1.65 -4.09
C TRP A 31 1.51 -2.53 -3.27
N ALA A 32 1.76 -3.76 -3.71
CA ALA A 32 2.69 -4.67 -3.02
C ALA A 32 4.13 -4.11 -3.00
N ALA A 33 4.58 -3.54 -4.10
CA ALA A 33 5.90 -2.92 -4.20
C ALA A 33 6.02 -1.67 -3.33
N LEU A 34 4.97 -0.84 -3.26
CA LEU A 34 4.92 0.31 -2.36
C LEU A 34 5.03 -0.15 -0.90
N HIS A 35 4.22 -1.12 -0.48
CA HIS A 35 4.22 -1.63 0.89
C HIS A 35 5.61 -2.12 1.33
N GLN A 36 6.30 -2.90 0.48
CA GLN A 36 7.67 -3.35 0.71
C GLN A 36 8.65 -2.18 0.91
N LYS A 37 8.59 -1.17 0.04
CA LYS A 37 9.46 0.02 0.10
C LYS A 37 9.22 0.84 1.38
N LEU A 38 7.95 1.07 1.74
CA LEU A 38 7.61 1.83 2.94
C LEU A 38 8.06 1.10 4.20
N GLY A 39 7.82 -0.22 4.30
CA GLY A 39 8.27 -1.02 5.45
C GLY A 39 9.78 -0.96 5.66
N ALA A 40 10.57 -1.10 4.59
CA ALA A 40 12.02 -0.96 4.66
C ALA A 40 12.46 0.44 5.13
N ARG A 41 11.80 1.50 4.66
CA ARG A 41 12.09 2.88 5.06
C ARG A 41 11.75 3.15 6.53
N ILE A 42 10.63 2.62 7.04
CA ILE A 42 10.29 2.68 8.47
C ILE A 42 11.38 2.02 9.29
N ALA A 43 11.69 0.75 8.98
CA ALA A 43 12.63 -0.04 9.74
C ALA A 43 14.00 0.66 9.81
N HIS A 44 14.46 1.20 8.67
CA HIS A 44 15.69 1.99 8.62
C HIS A 44 15.60 3.29 9.44
N GLY A 45 14.51 4.06 9.29
CA GLY A 45 14.33 5.32 10.00
C GLY A 45 14.30 5.16 11.52
N LEU A 46 13.63 4.12 12.01
CA LEU A 46 13.62 3.77 13.44
C LEU A 46 15.01 3.34 13.94
N ALA A 47 15.78 2.61 13.12
CA ALA A 47 17.13 2.18 13.48
C ALA A 47 18.12 3.35 13.66
N VAL A 48 17.84 4.51 13.05
CA VAL A 48 18.69 5.72 13.13
C VAL A 48 18.04 6.86 13.91
N ASN A 49 17.00 6.58 14.71
CA ASN A 49 16.29 7.53 15.58
C ASN A 49 15.60 8.70 14.84
N LEU A 50 15.06 8.47 13.64
CA LEU A 50 14.18 9.46 13.00
C LEU A 50 12.84 9.58 13.72
N ASP A 51 12.22 10.75 13.63
CA ASP A 51 10.88 11.01 14.17
C ASP A 51 9.82 10.10 13.51
N PRO A 52 9.15 9.23 14.28
CA PRO A 52 8.13 8.33 13.74
C PRO A 52 6.92 9.05 13.14
N ALA A 53 6.54 10.22 13.69
CA ALA A 53 5.37 10.95 13.21
C ALA A 53 5.59 11.49 11.78
N GLY A 54 6.76 12.06 11.52
CA GLY A 54 7.18 12.49 10.18
C GLY A 54 7.27 11.34 9.18
N LEU A 55 7.74 10.16 9.60
CA LEU A 55 7.75 8.97 8.74
C LEU A 55 6.33 8.52 8.38
N ILE A 56 5.40 8.51 9.34
CA ILE A 56 3.98 8.17 9.12
C ILE A 56 3.33 9.15 8.14
N LEU A 57 3.59 10.45 8.29
CA LEU A 57 3.09 11.45 7.36
C LEU A 57 3.63 11.24 5.94
N ASP A 58 4.94 11.03 5.79
CA ASP A 58 5.57 10.73 4.49
C ASP A 58 4.97 9.46 3.84
N MET A 59 4.68 8.43 4.63
CA MET A 59 4.01 7.23 4.14
C MET A 59 2.59 7.50 3.67
N ALA A 60 1.80 8.25 4.42
CA ALA A 60 0.43 8.60 4.04
C ALA A 60 0.40 9.38 2.73
N VAL A 61 1.34 10.32 2.54
CA VAL A 61 1.50 11.07 1.28
C VAL A 61 1.80 10.13 0.12
N LYS A 62 2.78 9.22 0.25
CA LYS A 62 3.14 8.26 -0.82
C LYS A 62 2.01 7.30 -1.19
N ILE A 63 1.20 6.88 -0.21
CA ILE A 63 0.00 6.08 -0.45
C ILE A 63 -0.99 6.87 -1.31
N ASN A 64 -1.22 8.14 -0.98
CA ASN A 64 -2.12 9.01 -1.74
C ASN A 64 -1.61 9.31 -3.17
N GLU A 65 -0.31 9.55 -3.32
CA GLU A 65 0.33 9.73 -4.62
C GLU A 65 0.16 8.50 -5.51
N THR A 66 0.42 7.30 -4.96
CA THR A 66 0.25 6.03 -5.69
C THR A 66 -1.21 5.79 -6.08
N ALA A 67 -2.17 6.12 -5.21
CA ALA A 67 -3.59 6.04 -5.53
C ALA A 67 -3.97 6.97 -6.68
N SER A 68 -3.48 8.21 -6.65
CA SER A 68 -3.72 9.21 -7.69
C SER A 68 -3.14 8.76 -9.04
N GLU A 69 -1.91 8.25 -9.03
CA GLU A 69 -1.25 7.73 -10.22
C GLU A 69 -2.00 6.55 -10.84
N LEU A 70 -2.41 5.57 -10.02
CA LEU A 70 -3.18 4.41 -10.49
C LEU A 70 -4.57 4.82 -11.01
N SER A 71 -5.19 5.86 -10.43
CA SER A 71 -6.46 6.38 -10.91
C SER A 71 -6.36 7.04 -12.29
N VAL A 72 -5.25 7.72 -12.60
CA VAL A 72 -5.03 8.39 -13.89
C VAL A 72 -4.70 7.38 -15.00
N ARG A 73 -4.10 6.24 -14.66
CA ARG A 73 -3.73 5.18 -15.60
C ARG A 73 -4.93 4.33 -16.07
N ARG A 74 -6.11 4.55 -15.50
CA ARG A 74 -7.34 3.81 -15.78
C ARG A 74 -8.15 4.46 -16.89
#